data_AF-A0A0N9W1Z6-F1
#
_entry.id   AF-A0A0N9W1Z6-F1
#
_cell.length_a   1.000
_cell.length_b   1.000
_cell.length_c   1.000
_cell.angle_alpha   90.00
_cell.angle_beta   90.00
_cell.angle_gamma   90.00
#
_symmetry.space_group_name_H-M   'P 1'
#
loop_
_entity.id
_entity.type
_entity.pdbx_description
1 polymer ?
#
loop_
_entity_poly.entity_id
_entity_poly.type
_entity_poly.pdbx_seq_one_letter_code
_entity_poly.pdbx_strand_id
1 'polypeptide(L)'
;MGSKKKIYEPLVGPHMEQALVLCDEIMTGMKKFKKDIHFLDSNQLFENKYSKALLLIANKIDELNFHIRQLMDPKSIYFNILRLALLSIGNLPNIFIITAHYIDPKQKHKRLLNQNAFAYEYAVAKQNIQYTSEILNNVTNGDPSCRCLIKPTLGRKLR
;
A
#
# COMPACT_ATOMS: atom_id res chain seq x y z
N MET A 1 14.23 33.32 -24.24
CA MET A 1 12.87 32.80 -24.48
C MET A 1 12.57 31.75 -23.42
N GLY A 2 12.02 32.17 -22.27
CA GLY A 2 11.74 31.27 -21.16
C GLY A 2 10.55 30.38 -21.50
N SER A 3 10.76 29.06 -21.52
CA SER A 3 9.66 28.11 -21.60
C SER A 3 8.76 28.33 -20.37
N LYS A 4 7.51 28.77 -20.61
CA LYS A 4 6.51 28.82 -19.54
C LYS A 4 6.42 27.40 -18.96
N LYS A 5 6.80 27.22 -17.69
CA LYS A 5 6.55 25.96 -16.97
C LYS A 5 5.06 25.66 -17.16
N LYS A 6 4.73 24.55 -17.82
CA LYS A 6 3.35 24.06 -17.86
C LYS A 6 2.96 23.82 -16.41
N ILE A 7 2.14 24.71 -15.86
CA ILE A 7 1.54 24.54 -14.54
C ILE A 7 0.59 23.35 -14.71
N TYR A 8 0.85 22.26 -14.00
CA TYR A 8 -0.05 21.13 -14.01
C TYR A 8 -1.22 21.48 -13.10
N GLU A 9 -2.44 21.28 -13.57
CA GLU A 9 -3.62 21.52 -12.74
C GLU A 9 -3.69 20.46 -11.64
N PRO A 10 -3.78 20.86 -10.35
CA PRO A 10 -3.83 19.91 -9.26
C PRO A 10 -5.10 19.04 -9.36
N LEU A 11 -4.97 17.74 -9.15
CA LEU A 11 -6.12 16.84 -9.07
C LEU A 11 -6.60 16.79 -7.61
N VAL A 12 -7.74 17.39 -7.34
CA VAL A 12 -8.37 17.48 -6.02
C VAL A 12 -9.79 16.93 -6.06
N GLY A 13 -10.30 16.51 -4.91
CA GLY A 13 -11.66 15.99 -4.77
C GLY A 13 -11.79 14.90 -3.70
N PRO A 14 -13.03 14.45 -3.43
CA PRO A 14 -13.31 13.55 -2.29
C PRO A 14 -12.58 12.21 -2.42
N HIS A 15 -12.45 11.66 -3.63
CA HIS A 15 -11.70 10.42 -3.84
C HIS A 15 -10.21 10.59 -3.57
N MET A 16 -9.65 11.78 -3.81
CA MET A 16 -8.25 12.08 -3.56
C MET A 16 -7.97 12.26 -2.06
N GLU A 17 -8.81 13.02 -1.38
CA GLU A 17 -8.74 13.21 0.08
C GLU A 17 -8.83 11.86 0.79
N GLN A 18 -9.80 11.02 0.42
CA GLN A 18 -9.97 9.70 1.01
C GLN A 18 -8.78 8.77 0.70
N ALA A 19 -8.21 8.84 -0.50
CA ALA A 19 -7.03 8.04 -0.85
C ALA A 19 -5.79 8.41 -0.02
N LEU A 20 -5.59 9.69 0.28
CA LEU A 20 -4.51 10.15 1.15
C LEU A 20 -4.71 9.69 2.60
N VAL A 21 -5.92 9.84 3.14
CA VAL A 21 -6.27 9.36 4.49
C VAL A 21 -6.03 7.85 4.59
N LEU A 22 -6.48 7.07 3.61
CA LEU A 22 -6.28 5.62 3.58
C LEU A 22 -4.79 5.24 3.55
N CYS A 23 -3.94 5.97 2.81
CA CYS A 23 -2.49 5.73 2.83
C CYS A 23 -1.93 5.83 4.26
N ASP A 24 -2.29 6.87 5.01
CA ASP A 24 -1.83 7.09 6.38
C ASP A 24 -2.38 6.06 7.36
N GLU A 25 -3.67 5.72 7.23
CA GLU A 25 -4.31 4.70 8.05
C GLU A 25 -3.72 3.30 7.82
N ILE A 26 -3.45 2.93 6.57
CA ILE A 26 -2.79 1.65 6.22
C ILE A 26 -1.39 1.62 6.84
N MET A 27 -0.60 2.69 6.67
CA MET A 27 0.74 2.78 7.24
C MET A 27 0.72 2.69 8.78
N THR A 28 -0.26 3.32 9.41
CA THR A 28 -0.44 3.27 10.86
C THR A 28 -0.86 1.87 11.31
N GLY A 29 -1.81 1.25 10.61
CA GLY A 29 -2.25 -0.12 10.87
C GLY A 29 -1.11 -1.13 10.73
N MET A 30 -0.31 -1.02 9.67
CA MET A 30 0.88 -1.84 9.47
C MET A 30 1.91 -1.65 10.58
N LYS A 31 2.20 -0.40 11.00
CA LYS A 31 3.14 -0.13 12.10
C LYS A 31 2.63 -0.69 13.42
N LYS A 32 1.33 -0.54 13.70
CA LYS A 32 0.69 -1.08 14.91
C LYS A 32 0.77 -2.60 14.93
N PHE A 33 0.37 -3.27 13.85
CA PHE A 33 0.47 -4.72 13.73
C PHE A 33 1.90 -5.22 13.98
N LYS A 34 2.91 -4.57 13.37
CA LYS A 34 4.31 -4.94 13.57
C LYS A 34 4.78 -4.78 15.02
N LYS A 35 4.29 -3.75 15.74
CA LYS A 35 4.56 -3.57 17.17
C LYS A 35 3.89 -4.66 18.00
N ASP A 36 2.63 -4.95 17.71
CA ASP A 36 1.84 -5.95 18.44
C ASP A 36 2.48 -7.35 18.37
N ILE A 37 3.22 -7.65 17.29
CA ILE A 37 3.89 -8.94 17.09
C ILE A 37 5.40 -8.96 17.41
N HIS A 38 5.99 -7.85 17.86
CA HIS A 38 7.46 -7.67 17.88
C HIS A 38 8.22 -8.69 18.74
N PHE A 39 7.59 -9.24 19.77
CA PHE A 39 8.16 -10.25 20.68
C PHE A 39 7.40 -11.57 20.67
N LEU A 40 6.57 -11.79 19.66
CA LEU A 40 5.75 -12.99 19.58
C LEU A 40 6.39 -14.05 18.69
N ASP A 41 6.45 -15.25 19.23
CA ASP A 41 6.78 -16.43 18.46
C ASP A 41 5.63 -16.76 17.49
N SER A 42 5.93 -17.47 16.39
CA SER A 42 4.93 -17.85 15.40
C SER A 42 3.73 -18.62 16.01
N ASN A 43 3.94 -19.32 17.13
CA ASN A 43 2.88 -20.02 17.87
C ASN A 43 1.95 -19.12 18.67
N GLN A 44 2.37 -17.89 18.97
CA GLN A 44 1.58 -16.89 19.69
C GLN A 44 0.76 -16.01 18.75
N LEU A 45 0.95 -16.15 17.42
CA LEU A 45 0.22 -15.40 16.41
C LEU A 45 -1.16 -15.99 16.10
N PHE A 46 -1.50 -17.18 16.62
CA PHE A 46 -2.77 -17.86 16.42
C PHE A 46 -3.91 -17.29 17.26
N GLU A 47 -4.12 -15.98 17.19
CA GLU A 47 -5.23 -15.30 17.85
C GLU A 47 -6.08 -14.53 16.84
N ASN A 48 -7.41 -14.55 17.06
CA ASN A 48 -8.37 -13.84 16.21
C ASN A 48 -8.06 -12.35 16.06
N LYS A 49 -7.39 -11.72 17.03
CA LYS A 49 -7.04 -10.30 16.97
C LYS A 49 -6.04 -10.01 15.85
N TYR A 50 -5.07 -10.90 15.62
CA TYR A 50 -4.04 -10.70 14.60
C TYR A 50 -4.59 -10.96 13.20
N SER A 51 -5.39 -12.01 13.02
CA SER A 51 -6.06 -12.26 11.73
C SER A 51 -7.00 -11.11 11.36
N LYS A 52 -7.81 -10.63 12.30
CA LYS A 52 -8.68 -9.46 12.09
C LYS A 52 -7.90 -8.19 11.77
N ALA A 53 -6.76 -7.94 12.43
CA ALA A 53 -5.93 -6.77 12.16
C ALA A 53 -5.38 -6.79 10.72
N LEU A 54 -4.92 -7.94 10.24
CA LEU A 54 -4.46 -8.10 8.86
C LEU A 54 -5.59 -7.92 7.84
N LEU A 55 -6.77 -8.49 8.10
CA LEU A 55 -7.95 -8.32 7.23
C LEU A 55 -8.40 -6.85 7.17
N LEU A 56 -8.33 -6.12 8.28
CA LEU A 56 -8.65 -4.70 8.31
C LEU A 56 -7.66 -3.88 7.46
N ILE A 57 -6.37 -4.22 7.50
CA ILE A 57 -5.37 -3.61 6.61
C ILE A 57 -5.68 -3.94 5.14
N ALA A 58 -6.00 -5.20 4.82
CA ALA A 58 -6.36 -5.61 3.47
C ALA A 58 -7.56 -4.83 2.92
N ASN A 59 -8.64 -4.73 3.70
CA ASN A 59 -9.85 -4.01 3.31
C ASN A 59 -9.56 -2.53 3.00
N LYS A 60 -8.71 -1.87 3.79
CA LYS A 60 -8.31 -0.47 3.52
C LYS A 60 -7.50 -0.34 2.24
N ILE A 61 -6.67 -1.32 1.91
CA ILE A 61 -5.92 -1.33 0.64
C ILE A 61 -6.89 -1.53 -0.53
N ASP A 62 -7.92 -2.38 -0.39
CA ASP A 62 -8.96 -2.54 -1.41
C ASP A 62 -9.78 -1.25 -1.60
N GLU A 63 -10.10 -0.55 -0.51
CA GLU A 63 -10.74 0.77 -0.57
C GLU A 63 -9.83 1.79 -1.28
N LEU A 64 -8.53 1.81 -0.96
CA LEU A 64 -7.56 2.66 -1.63
C LEU A 64 -7.49 2.37 -3.15
N ASN A 65 -7.47 1.08 -3.53
CA ASN A 65 -7.53 0.66 -4.92
C ASN A 65 -8.78 1.20 -5.63
N PHE A 66 -9.93 1.17 -4.96
CA PHE A 66 -11.18 1.72 -5.48
C PHE A 66 -11.06 3.23 -5.73
N HIS A 67 -10.60 4.00 -4.75
CA HIS A 67 -10.46 5.45 -4.88
C HIS A 67 -9.48 5.85 -5.99
N ILE A 68 -8.33 5.17 -6.10
CA ILE A 68 -7.38 5.44 -7.17
C ILE A 68 -8.00 5.17 -8.55
N ARG A 69 -8.81 4.11 -8.70
CA ARG A 69 -9.52 3.85 -9.96
C ARG A 69 -10.50 4.95 -10.32
N GLN A 70 -11.20 5.53 -9.35
CA GLN A 70 -12.11 6.66 -9.60
C GLN A 70 -11.39 7.94 -10.03
N LEU A 71 -10.13 8.12 -9.64
CA LEU A 71 -9.28 9.25 -10.04
C LEU A 71 -8.67 9.08 -11.43
N MET A 72 -8.74 7.88 -12.02
CA MET A 72 -8.11 7.58 -13.31
C MET A 72 -9.01 8.00 -14.49
N ASP A 73 -8.74 9.17 -15.05
CA ASP A 73 -9.25 9.55 -16.37
C ASP A 73 -8.20 9.24 -17.46
N PRO A 74 -8.49 8.40 -18.47
CA PRO A 74 -7.59 8.11 -19.59
C PRO A 74 -7.10 9.34 -20.36
N LYS A 75 -7.84 10.46 -20.31
CA LYS A 75 -7.46 11.72 -20.96
C LYS A 75 -6.58 12.62 -20.08
N SER A 76 -6.47 12.30 -18.79
CA SER A 76 -5.70 13.07 -17.84
C SER A 76 -4.20 12.83 -18.00
N ILE A 77 -3.42 13.91 -17.82
CA ILE A 77 -1.96 13.88 -17.76
C ILE A 77 -1.44 13.02 -16.59
N TYR A 78 -2.28 12.77 -15.58
CA TYR A 78 -1.95 11.93 -14.42
C TYR A 78 -2.32 10.46 -14.59
N PHE A 79 -2.96 10.07 -15.69
CA PHE A 79 -3.42 8.69 -15.90
C PHE A 79 -2.30 7.67 -15.69
N ASN A 80 -1.15 7.90 -16.32
CA ASN A 80 -0.02 6.96 -16.25
C ASN A 80 0.55 6.84 -14.84
N ILE A 81 0.65 7.95 -14.09
CA ILE A 81 1.22 7.92 -12.74
C ILE A 81 0.25 7.25 -11.75
N LEU A 82 -1.05 7.53 -11.86
CA LEU A 82 -2.09 6.86 -11.06
C LEU A 82 -2.19 5.37 -11.41
N ARG A 83 -2.02 4.99 -12.68
CA ARG A 83 -1.93 3.58 -13.09
C ARG A 83 -0.74 2.88 -12.44
N LEU A 84 0.42 3.54 -12.34
CA LEU A 84 1.59 2.99 -11.67
C LEU A 84 1.36 2.82 -10.15
N ALA A 85 0.70 3.78 -9.51
CA ALA A 85 0.26 3.65 -8.13
C ALA A 85 -0.62 2.41 -7.96
N LEU A 86 -1.69 2.30 -8.77
CA LEU A 86 -2.60 1.16 -8.73
C LEU A 86 -1.89 -0.19 -8.94
N LEU A 87 -0.95 -0.27 -9.89
CA LEU A 87 -0.14 -1.48 -10.13
C LEU A 87 0.78 -1.82 -8.95
N SER A 88 1.19 -0.83 -8.16
CA SER A 88 2.05 -1.05 -6.99
C SER A 88 1.28 -1.63 -5.80
N ILE A 89 0.00 -1.26 -5.64
CA ILE A 89 -0.81 -1.68 -4.49
C ILE A 89 -1.84 -2.76 -4.80
N GLY A 90 -2.18 -3.00 -6.07
CA GLY A 90 -3.30 -3.86 -6.47
C GLY A 90 -3.24 -5.30 -5.94
N ASN A 91 -2.05 -5.87 -5.78
CA ASN A 91 -1.86 -7.23 -5.27
C ASN A 91 -1.50 -7.29 -3.77
N LEU A 92 -1.30 -6.13 -3.12
CA LEU A 92 -0.91 -6.10 -1.71
C LEU A 92 -1.96 -6.69 -0.74
N PRO A 93 -3.29 -6.57 -0.96
CA PRO A 93 -4.28 -7.17 -0.08
C PRO A 93 -4.05 -8.67 0.12
N ASN A 94 -3.62 -9.38 -0.93
CA ASN A 94 -3.38 -10.82 -0.90
C ASN A 94 -2.34 -11.22 0.16
N ILE A 95 -1.28 -10.42 0.35
CA ILE A 95 -0.26 -10.67 1.38
C ILE A 95 -0.91 -10.76 2.75
N PHE A 96 -1.76 -9.78 3.07
CA PHE A 96 -2.43 -9.69 4.36
C PHE A 96 -3.54 -10.72 4.52
N ILE A 97 -4.34 -10.98 3.48
CA ILE A 97 -5.42 -11.98 3.49
C ILE A 97 -4.86 -13.39 3.68
N ILE A 98 -3.83 -13.75 2.91
CA ILE A 98 -3.19 -15.07 2.99
C ILE A 98 -2.55 -15.25 4.37
N THR A 99 -1.85 -14.22 4.86
CA THR A 99 -1.26 -14.26 6.20
C THR A 99 -2.35 -14.39 7.28
N ALA A 100 -3.44 -13.63 7.16
CA ALA A 100 -4.57 -13.69 8.09
C ALA A 100 -5.20 -15.08 8.13
N HIS A 101 -5.36 -15.71 6.98
CA HIS A 101 -5.88 -17.06 6.85
C HIS A 101 -4.99 -18.07 7.60
N TYR A 102 -3.66 -17.97 7.47
CA TYR A 102 -2.76 -18.93 8.13
C TYR A 102 -2.64 -18.76 9.63
N ILE A 103 -2.84 -17.54 10.16
CA ILE A 103 -2.79 -17.28 11.60
C ILE A 103 -4.17 -17.33 12.28
N ASP A 104 -5.23 -17.63 11.53
CA ASP A 104 -6.57 -17.78 12.10
C ASP A 104 -6.63 -19.03 13.00
N PRO A 105 -6.99 -18.91 14.30
CA PRO A 105 -7.08 -20.06 15.20
C PRO A 105 -8.12 -21.09 14.77
N LYS A 106 -9.07 -20.74 13.90
CA LYS A 106 -10.07 -21.68 13.37
C LYS A 106 -9.50 -22.64 12.33
N GLN A 107 -8.29 -22.39 11.81
CA GLN A 107 -7.68 -23.31 10.85
C GLN A 107 -7.26 -24.61 11.52
N LYS A 108 -7.73 -25.73 10.94
CA LYS A 108 -7.39 -27.09 11.41
C LYS A 108 -5.89 -27.38 11.31
N HIS A 109 -5.22 -26.81 10.31
CA HIS A 109 -3.79 -26.99 10.07
C HIS A 109 -3.06 -25.67 10.26
N LYS A 110 -2.34 -25.57 11.39
CA LYS A 110 -1.49 -24.41 11.69
C LYS A 110 -0.29 -24.39 10.76
N ARG A 111 -0.19 -23.36 9.92
CA ARG A 111 1.03 -23.08 9.17
C ARG A 111 1.85 -22.07 9.98
N LEU A 112 3.06 -22.44 10.37
CA LEU A 112 3.97 -21.50 11.02
C LEU A 112 4.27 -20.34 10.06
N LEU A 113 4.02 -19.12 10.53
CA LEU A 113 4.41 -17.94 9.78
C LEU A 113 5.93 -17.90 9.68
N ASN A 114 6.45 -17.95 8.45
CA ASN A 114 7.86 -17.71 8.20
C ASN A 114 8.12 -16.21 8.38
N GLN A 115 8.73 -15.85 9.51
CA GLN A 115 8.99 -14.46 9.88
C GLN A 115 9.84 -13.72 8.84
N ASN A 116 10.79 -14.40 8.19
CA ASN A 116 11.64 -13.79 7.16
C ASN A 116 10.84 -13.45 5.90
N ALA A 117 10.03 -14.38 5.43
CA ALA A 117 9.17 -14.18 4.27
C ALA A 117 8.15 -13.05 4.54
N PHE A 118 7.49 -13.09 5.69
CA PHE A 118 6.54 -12.06 6.08
C PHE A 118 7.21 -10.69 6.25
N ALA A 119 8.40 -10.63 6.86
CA ALA A 119 9.14 -9.37 7.01
C ALA A 119 9.50 -8.75 5.65
N TYR A 120 9.86 -9.58 4.67
CA TYR A 120 10.12 -9.12 3.30
C TYR A 120 8.84 -8.59 2.65
N GLU A 121 7.75 -9.36 2.65
CA GLU A 121 6.47 -8.95 2.07
C GLU A 121 5.90 -7.68 2.73
N TYR A 122 6.03 -7.58 4.05
CA TYR A 122 5.68 -6.38 4.80
C TYR A 122 6.51 -5.16 4.36
N ALA A 123 7.82 -5.33 4.14
CA ALA A 123 8.68 -4.25 3.66
C ALA A 123 8.30 -3.80 2.24
N VAL A 124 7.99 -4.75 1.35
CA VAL A 124 7.46 -4.45 0.00
C VAL A 124 6.15 -3.65 0.10
N ALA A 125 5.20 -4.13 0.90
CA ALA A 125 3.91 -3.47 1.07
C ALA A 125 4.09 -2.04 1.60
N LYS A 126 4.94 -1.86 2.61
CA LYS A 126 5.22 -0.54 3.18
C LYS A 126 5.78 0.42 2.14
N GLN A 127 6.75 -0.02 1.33
CA GLN A 127 7.34 0.82 0.29
C GLN A 127 6.33 1.18 -0.80
N ASN A 128 5.50 0.24 -1.24
CA ASN A 128 4.50 0.49 -2.27
C ASN A 128 3.41 1.47 -1.79
N ILE A 129 3.00 1.40 -0.52
CA ILE A 129 2.06 2.35 0.06
C ILE A 129 2.70 3.75 0.19
N GLN A 130 3.97 3.84 0.62
CA GLN A 130 4.69 5.11 0.66
C GLN A 130 4.82 5.74 -0.73
N TYR A 131 5.24 4.95 -1.72
CA TYR A 131 5.30 5.36 -3.12
C TYR A 131 3.95 5.85 -3.65
N THR A 132 2.86 5.15 -3.31
CA THR A 132 1.51 5.57 -3.68
C THR A 132 1.12 6.89 -3.04
N SER A 133 1.42 7.08 -1.75
CA SER A 133 1.20 8.34 -1.05
C SER A 133 1.98 9.51 -1.68
N GLU A 134 3.25 9.29 -2.05
CA GLU A 134 4.07 10.29 -2.74
C GLU A 134 3.48 10.66 -4.12
N ILE A 135 3.00 9.69 -4.89
CA ILE A 135 2.30 9.95 -6.15
C ILE A 135 1.06 10.82 -5.90
N LEU A 136 0.20 10.42 -4.97
CA LEU A 136 -1.05 11.14 -4.69
C LEU A 136 -0.76 12.59 -4.26
N ASN A 137 0.23 12.79 -3.37
CA ASN A 137 0.65 14.12 -2.93
C ASN A 137 1.21 15.00 -4.07
N ASN A 138 2.00 14.42 -4.98
CA ASN A 138 2.53 15.18 -6.12
C ASN A 138 1.41 15.55 -7.11
N VAL A 139 0.46 14.65 -7.31
CA VAL A 139 -0.71 14.85 -8.17
C VAL A 139 -1.67 15.89 -7.58
N THR A 140 -1.88 15.92 -6.26
CA THR A 140 -2.67 16.96 -5.57
C THR A 140 -2.03 18.34 -5.65
N ASN A 141 -0.70 18.41 -5.72
CA ASN A 141 0.03 19.69 -5.75
C ASN A 141 0.26 20.20 -7.18
N GLY A 142 -0.10 19.43 -8.21
CA GLY A 142 0.22 19.77 -9.59
C GLY A 142 1.73 19.80 -9.87
N ASP A 143 2.50 18.94 -9.20
CA ASP A 143 3.96 18.95 -9.32
C ASP A 143 4.43 18.17 -10.57
N PRO A 144 5.20 18.79 -11.49
CA PRO A 144 5.82 18.10 -12.63
C PRO A 144 6.72 16.91 -12.22
N SER A 145 7.23 16.88 -10.99
CA SER A 145 8.07 15.80 -10.46
C SER A 145 7.39 14.43 -10.45
N CYS A 146 6.05 14.36 -10.59
CA CYS A 146 5.28 13.13 -10.73
C CYS A 146 5.93 12.15 -11.73
N ARG A 147 6.50 12.64 -12.85
CA ARG A 147 7.07 11.78 -13.91
C ARG A 147 8.41 11.14 -13.54
N CYS A 148 9.07 11.62 -12.48
CA CYS A 148 10.40 11.18 -12.05
C CYS A 148 10.35 10.17 -10.90
N LEU A 149 9.17 9.85 -10.37
CA LEU A 149 9.02 8.86 -9.31
C LEU A 149 9.32 7.46 -9.88
N ILE A 150 10.42 6.88 -9.43
CA ILE A 150 10.81 5.51 -9.76
C ILE A 150 10.16 4.58 -8.75
N LYS A 151 9.43 3.57 -9.24
CA LYS A 151 8.88 2.53 -8.37
C LYS A 151 10.00 1.95 -7.50
N PRO A 152 9.84 1.89 -6.17
CA PRO A 152 10.84 1.29 -5.31
C PRO A 152 11.04 -0.17 -5.71
N THR A 153 12.27 -0.49 -6.14
CA THR A 153 12.71 -1.88 -6.29
C THR A 153 13.39 -2.26 -4.99
N LEU A 154 12.77 -3.15 -4.21
CA LEU A 154 13.52 -3.92 -3.22
C LEU A 154 14.54 -4.73 -4.02
N GLY A 155 15.79 -4.28 -3.97
CA GLY A 155 16.86 -4.84 -4.76
C GLY A 155 16.90 -6.36 -4.61
N ARG A 156 16.41 -7.08 -5.62
CA ARG A 156 16.96 -8.37 -5.98
C ARG A 156 18.39 -8.10 -6.46
N LYS A 157 19.32 -7.91 -5.53
CA LYS A 157 20.68 -8.40 -5.78
C LYS A 157 20.54 -9.91 -5.71
N LEU A 158 20.19 -10.50 -6.86
CA LEU A 158 20.47 -11.90 -7.14
C LEU A 158 21.98 -12.03 -6.94
N ARG A 159 22.38 -12.59 -5.80
CA ARG A 159 23.69 -13.22 -5.66
C ARG A 159 23.54 -14.65 -6.16
#